data_AF-A0A3M1M4C4-F1
#
_entry.id   AF-A0A3M1M4C4-F1
#
_cell.length_a   1.000
_cell.length_b   1.000
_cell.length_c   1.000
_cell.angle_alpha   90.00
_cell.angle_beta   90.00
_cell.angle_gamma   90.00
#
_symmetry.space_group_name_H-M   'P 1'
#
loop_
_entity.id
_entity.type
_entity.pdbx_description
1 polymer ?
#
loop_
_entity_poly.entity_id
_entity_poly.type
_entity_poly.pdbx_seq_one_letter_code
_entity_poly.pdbx_strand_id
1 'polypeptide(L)'
;MGERRVDLPVREGVAFDGERPVFETAKVPLYTILQYFLEGLTIEDFLSDYPTIDRASLERGIAYIILQLGYQPEVPEEFHW
;
A
#
# COMPACT_ATOMS: atom_id res chain seq x y z
N MET A 1 3.81 -26.78 13.19
CA MET A 1 3.90 -26.17 11.84
C MET A 1 3.56 -24.71 12.04
N GLY A 2 4.55 -23.82 12.03
CA GLY A 2 4.38 -22.43 12.44
C GLY A 2 4.16 -21.54 11.23
N GLU A 3 3.02 -20.85 11.16
CA GLU A 3 2.77 -19.77 10.22
C GLU A 3 3.82 -18.68 10.48
N ARG A 4 4.84 -18.57 9.61
CA ARG A 4 5.74 -17.41 9.64
C ARG A 4 4.99 -16.25 8.99
N ARG A 5 4.45 -15.37 9.84
CA ARG A 5 3.96 -14.05 9.42
C ARG A 5 5.14 -13.30 8.81
N VAL A 6 5.00 -12.87 7.56
CA VAL A 6 5.90 -11.87 6.99
C VAL A 6 5.54 -10.56 7.66
N ASP A 7 6.32 -10.14 8.65
CA ASP A 7 6.32 -8.75 9.14
C ASP A 7 6.98 -7.90 8.05
N LEU A 8 6.23 -7.64 6.97
CA LEU A 8 6.57 -6.53 6.10
C LEU A 8 6.47 -5.26 6.97
N PRO A 9 7.45 -4.34 6.94
CA PRO A 9 7.37 -3.07 7.65
C PRO A 9 6.37 -2.13 6.94
N VAL A 10 5.11 -2.56 6.80
CA VAL A 10 4.05 -1.89 6.03
C VAL A 10 3.61 -0.58 6.69
N ARG A 11 4.04 -0.34 7.94
CA ARG A 11 3.77 0.92 8.62
C ARG A 11 4.64 2.08 8.14
N GLU A 12 5.77 1.82 7.48
CA GLU A 12 6.60 2.90 6.94
C GLU A 12 5.90 3.55 5.73
N GLY A 13 5.64 4.86 5.79
CA GLY A 13 4.90 5.59 4.76
C GLY A 13 3.37 5.53 4.88
N VAL A 14 2.85 4.81 5.90
CA VAL A 14 1.41 4.79 6.24
C VAL A 14 1.21 5.44 7.60
N ALA A 15 0.48 6.55 7.62
CA ALA A 15 0.03 7.21 8.84
C ALA A 15 -1.48 7.05 9.01
N PHE A 16 -2.02 7.63 10.08
CA PHE A 16 -3.46 7.64 10.35
C PHE A 16 -3.96 9.06 10.58
N ASP A 17 -5.09 9.39 9.95
CA ASP A 17 -5.94 10.53 10.29
C ASP A 17 -7.20 10.00 10.98
N GLY A 18 -7.18 9.99 12.32
CA GLY A 18 -8.14 9.24 13.13
C GLY A 18 -8.00 7.73 12.90
N GLU A 19 -9.06 7.09 12.44
CA GLU A 19 -9.08 5.65 12.11
C GLU A 19 -8.77 5.38 10.62
N ARG A 20 -8.51 6.42 9.82
CA ARG A 20 -8.32 6.28 8.37
C ARG A 20 -6.84 6.20 8.03
N PRO A 21 -6.39 5.17 7.30
CA PRO A 21 -5.01 5.10 6.85
C PRO A 21 -4.76 6.10 5.72
N VAL A 22 -3.67 6.85 5.83
CA VAL A 22 -3.25 7.89 4.88
C VAL A 22 -1.80 7.70 4.48
N PHE A 23 -1.41 8.20 3.30
CA PHE A 23 -0.01 8.38 2.94
C PHE A 23 0.63 9.37 3.91
N GLU A 24 1.72 8.97 4.55
CA GLU A 24 2.32 9.72 5.66
C GLU A 24 2.69 11.16 5.28
N THR A 25 3.27 11.34 4.09
CA THR A 25 3.79 12.62 3.59
C THR A 25 2.71 13.57 3.11
N ALA A 26 1.65 13.05 2.46
CA ALA A 26 0.63 13.87 1.81
C ALA A 26 -0.68 14.00 2.62
N LYS A 27 -0.87 13.16 3.65
CA LYS A 27 -2.15 12.98 4.38
C LYS A 27 -3.33 12.65 3.46
N VAL A 28 -3.04 12.06 2.30
CA VAL A 28 -4.02 11.57 1.32
C VAL A 28 -4.48 10.19 1.77
N PRO A 29 -5.80 9.90 1.83
CA PRO A 29 -6.28 8.57 2.18
C PRO A 29 -5.73 7.49 1.25
N LEU A 30 -5.34 6.34 1.80
CA LEU A 30 -4.78 5.26 0.98
C LEU A 30 -5.76 4.77 -0.09
N TYR A 31 -7.06 4.73 0.22
CA TYR A 31 -8.06 4.25 -0.75
C TYR A 31 -8.14 5.14 -2.01
N THR A 32 -7.60 6.36 -1.98
CA THR A 32 -7.60 7.28 -3.13
C THR A 32 -6.93 6.63 -4.35
N ILE A 33 -5.86 5.85 -4.16
CA ILE A 33 -5.21 5.14 -5.28
C ILE A 33 -6.15 4.12 -5.94
N LEU A 34 -7.04 3.49 -5.17
CA LEU A 34 -8.02 2.56 -5.73
C LEU A 34 -9.06 3.28 -6.59
N GLN A 35 -9.42 4.52 -6.22
CA GLN A 35 -10.32 5.34 -7.04
C GLN A 35 -9.70 5.67 -8.39
N TYR A 36 -8.40 6.01 -8.41
CA TYR A 36 -7.66 6.23 -9.65
C TYR A 36 -7.73 4.99 -10.55
N PHE A 37 -7.48 3.80 -9.99
CA PHE A 37 -7.56 2.56 -10.76
C PHE A 37 -8.98 2.26 -11.28
N LEU A 38 -10.02 2.56 -10.49
CA LEU A 38 -11.41 2.40 -10.93
C LEU A 38 -11.80 3.35 -12.06
N GLU A 39 -11.16 4.52 -12.12
CA GLU A 39 -11.32 5.50 -13.20
C GLU A 39 -10.44 5.19 -14.43
N GLY A 40 -9.64 4.13 -14.38
CA GLY A 40 -8.70 3.76 -15.45
C GLY A 40 -7.43 4.62 -15.48
N LEU A 41 -7.17 5.38 -14.41
CA LEU A 41 -5.94 6.17 -14.26
C LEU A 41 -4.78 5.30 -13.81
N THR A 42 -3.56 5.77 -14.12
CA THR A 42 -2.32 5.06 -13.86
C THR A 42 -1.68 5.47 -12.53
N ILE A 43 -0.64 4.73 -12.15
CA ILE A 43 0.23 5.10 -11.03
C ILE A 43 0.90 6.45 -11.32
N GLU A 44 1.32 6.67 -12.56
CA GLU A 44 1.99 7.88 -13.00
C GLU A 44 1.08 9.11 -12.87
N ASP A 45 -0.21 8.96 -13.20
CA ASP A 45 -1.21 10.01 -12.99
C ASP A 45 -1.34 10.35 -11.49
N PHE A 46 -1.44 9.32 -10.64
CA PHE A 46 -1.50 9.52 -9.19
C PHE A 46 -0.26 10.23 -8.63
N LEU A 47 0.93 9.81 -9.03
CA LEU A 47 2.18 10.43 -8.58
C LEU A 47 2.38 11.84 -9.14
N SER A 48 1.80 12.15 -10.31
CA SER A 48 1.76 13.50 -10.85
C SER A 48 0.88 14.43 -10.01
N ASP A 49 -0.28 13.95 -9.56
CA ASP A 49 -1.21 14.74 -8.73
C ASP A 49 -0.73 14.88 -7.27
N TYR A 50 0.01 13.88 -6.76
CA TYR A 50 0.55 13.87 -5.40
C TYR A 50 2.08 13.72 -5.39
N PRO A 51 2.83 14.75 -5.83
CA PRO A 51 4.28 14.66 -6.03
C PRO A 51 5.10 14.48 -4.74
N THR A 52 4.49 14.67 -3.57
CA THR A 52 5.12 14.41 -2.27
C THR A 52 5.04 12.93 -1.85
N ILE A 53 4.30 12.11 -2.59
CA ILE A 53 4.27 10.66 -2.42
C ILE A 53 5.28 10.08 -3.41
N ASP A 54 6.27 9.36 -2.92
CA ASP A 54 7.17 8.61 -3.79
C ASP A 54 6.59 7.23 -4.13
N ARG A 55 7.14 6.62 -5.19
CA ARG A 55 6.69 5.30 -5.65
C ARG A 55 6.76 4.23 -4.56
N ALA A 56 7.81 4.24 -3.74
CA ALA A 56 7.98 3.27 -2.67
C ALA A 56 6.88 3.40 -1.59
N SER A 57 6.48 4.63 -1.26
CA SER A 57 5.40 4.91 -0.32
C SER A 57 4.04 4.51 -0.91
N LEU A 58 3.84 4.72 -2.21
CA LEU A 58 2.67 4.24 -2.92
C LEU A 58 2.56 2.71 -2.86
N GLU A 59 3.64 2.00 -3.19
CA GLU A 59 3.71 0.53 -3.15
C GLU A 59 3.43 -0.01 -1.74
N ARG A 60 4.00 0.62 -0.70
CA ARG A 60 3.71 0.26 0.70
C ARG A 60 2.25 0.52 1.07
N GLY A 61 1.67 1.63 0.62
CA GLY A 61 0.25 1.92 0.81
C GLY A 61 -0.68 0.90 0.13
N ILE A 62 -0.35 0.47 -1.08
CA ILE A 62 -1.08 -0.60 -1.79
C ILE A 62 -0.94 -1.93 -1.04
N ALA A 63 0.28 -2.29 -0.62
CA ALA A 63 0.51 -3.49 0.18
C ALA A 63 -0.29 -3.48 1.50
N TYR A 64 -0.38 -2.32 2.15
CA TYR A 64 -1.22 -2.14 3.34
C TYR A 64 -2.68 -2.47 3.06
N ILE A 65 -3.26 -1.90 1.99
CA ILE A 65 -4.65 -2.17 1.58
C ILE A 65 -4.85 -3.66 1.37
N ILE A 66 -3.97 -4.33 0.62
CA ILE A 66 -4.07 -5.76 0.32
C ILE A 66 -4.10 -6.60 1.60
N LEU A 67 -3.21 -6.30 2.56
CA LEU A 67 -3.17 -7.02 3.83
C LEU A 67 -4.43 -6.79 4.67
N GLN A 68 -5.02 -5.58 4.65
CA GLN A 68 -6.27 -5.29 5.36
C GLN A 68 -7.48 -6.03 4.76
N LEU A 69 -7.43 -6.38 3.48
CA LEU A 69 -8.47 -7.21 2.83
C LEU A 69 -8.39 -8.69 3.26
N GLY A 70 -7.46 -9.06 4.14
CA GLY A 70 -7.25 -10.44 4.56
C GLY A 70 -6.56 -11.29 3.49
N TYR A 71 -6.07 -10.67 2.42
CA TYR A 71 -5.29 -11.37 1.41
C TYR A 71 -3.88 -11.59 1.95
N GLN A 72 -3.58 -12.83 2.34
CA GLN A 72 -2.21 -13.28 2.53
C GLN A 72 -1.73 -13.81 1.19
N PRO A 73 -0.77 -13.16 0.51
CA PRO A 73 -0.20 -13.74 -0.69
C PRO A 73 0.45 -15.06 -0.29
N GLU A 74 -0.03 -16.16 -0.87
CA GLU A 74 0.72 -17.43 -0.86
C GLU A 74 2.00 -17.15 -1.63
N VAL A 75 3.12 -16.98 -0.91
CA VAL A 75 4.44 -16.93 -1.55
C VAL A 75 4.77 -18.36 -1.93
N PRO A 76 4.93 -18.68 -3.23
CA PRO A 76 5.33 -20.02 -3.63
C PRO A 76 6.72 -20.33 -3.04
N GLU A 77 6.89 -21.52 -2.45
CA GLU A 77 8.15 -21.98 -1.80
C GLU A 77 9.39 -21.83 -2.71
N GLU A 78 9.19 -21.77 -4.03
CA GLU A 78 10.20 -21.62 -5.07
C GLU A 78 10.89 -20.23 -5.14
N PHE A 79 10.40 -19.22 -4.41
CA PHE A 79 11.03 -17.89 -4.33
C PHE A 79 11.81 -17.62 -3.04
N HIS A 80 12.08 -18.66 -2.24
CA HIS A 80 12.91 -18.56 -1.04
C HIS A 80 14.40 -18.82 -1.39
N TRP A 81 15.24 -17.78 -1.32
CA TRP A 81 16.71 -17.89 -1.38
C TRP A 81 17.30 -18.20 0.00
#